data_AF-A0A6L9F3G1-F1
#
_entry.id   AF-A0A6L9F3G1-F1
#
_cell.length_a   1.000
_cell.length_b   1.000
_cell.length_c   1.000
_cell.angle_alpha   90.00
_cell.angle_beta   90.00
_cell.angle_gamma   90.00
#
_symmetry.space_group_name_H-M   'P 1'
#
loop_
_entity.id
_entity.type
_entity.pdbx_description
1 polymer ?
#
loop_
_entity_poly.entity_id
_entity_poly.type
_entity_poly.pdbx_seq_one_letter_code
_entity_poly.pdbx_strand_id
1 'polypeptide(L)'
;MFKKNSLVKYLLYAIGEIFLVVIGILLALQINNWNEKRKSDQELNSILKIISYDLATDTIIANQIITYYEQHQKDSKRIVDRELNKDNFQECPTCMALATQYQPFTIQKKGVKLLDNFSNQHINQRDSLVTNISQFYTIFDKAIENNNKLLDNDAINNLNDLKQYPWFVDLIQGKIKPEMISYFTDSNDYRTKVAAHAILAHNNHLPFVKAYKRSAKEILRLIEERFKNNP
;
A
#
# COMPACT_ATOMS: atom_id res chain seq x y z
N MET A 1 -34.18 -62.12 -46.03
CA MET A 1 -33.21 -62.63 -45.04
C MET A 1 -31.99 -61.71 -45.06
N PHE A 2 -31.96 -60.67 -44.23
CA PHE A 2 -30.84 -59.72 -44.22
C PHE A 2 -29.61 -60.42 -43.63
N LYS A 3 -28.53 -60.45 -44.41
CA LYS A 3 -27.27 -61.12 -44.08
C LYS A 3 -26.70 -60.48 -42.78
N LYS A 4 -26.79 -61.19 -41.66
CA LYS A 4 -26.38 -60.75 -40.31
C LYS A 4 -24.96 -60.13 -40.25
N ASN A 5 -24.06 -60.55 -41.16
CA ASN A 5 -22.68 -60.05 -41.26
C ASN A 5 -22.53 -58.65 -41.88
N SER A 6 -23.50 -58.11 -42.61
CA SER A 6 -23.41 -56.74 -43.14
C SER A 6 -23.83 -55.69 -42.10
N LEU A 7 -24.88 -55.97 -41.31
CA LEU A 7 -25.36 -55.07 -40.26
C LEU A 7 -24.31 -54.79 -39.17
N VAL A 8 -23.56 -55.82 -38.75
CA VAL A 8 -22.47 -55.66 -37.76
C VAL A 8 -21.36 -54.75 -38.30
N LYS A 9 -21.02 -54.84 -39.60
CA LYS A 9 -20.02 -53.97 -40.22
C LYS A 9 -20.48 -52.51 -40.28
N TYR A 10 -21.73 -52.26 -40.63
CA TYR A 10 -22.29 -50.90 -40.63
C TYR A 10 -22.36 -50.31 -39.22
N LEU A 11 -22.70 -51.11 -38.21
CA LEU A 11 -22.73 -50.67 -36.81
C LEU A 11 -21.33 -50.31 -36.29
N LEU A 12 -20.32 -51.14 -36.57
CA LEU A 12 -18.91 -50.87 -36.21
C LEU A 12 -18.39 -49.60 -36.89
N TYR A 13 -18.75 -49.39 -38.16
CA TYR A 13 -18.38 -48.19 -38.90
C TYR A 13 -19.01 -46.93 -38.30
N ALA A 14 -20.32 -46.97 -38.00
CA ALA A 14 -21.02 -45.85 -37.37
C ALA A 14 -20.48 -45.52 -35.97
N ILE A 15 -20.11 -46.52 -35.18
CA ILE A 15 -19.47 -46.31 -33.87
C ILE A 15 -18.09 -45.68 -34.04
N GLY A 16 -17.31 -46.14 -35.02
CA GLY A 16 -16.00 -45.56 -35.34
C GLY A 16 -16.10 -44.09 -35.75
N GLU A 17 -17.10 -43.74 -36.57
CA GLU A 17 -17.37 -42.37 -36.99
C GLU A 17 -17.76 -41.47 -35.81
N ILE A 18 -18.66 -41.93 -34.93
CA ILE A 18 -19.03 -41.21 -33.70
C ILE A 18 -17.79 -41.00 -32.82
N PHE A 19 -16.95 -42.03 -32.65
CA PHE A 19 -15.75 -41.94 -31.82
C PHE A 19 -14.75 -40.92 -32.38
N LEU A 20 -14.55 -40.90 -33.69
CA LEU A 20 -13.70 -39.91 -34.37
C LEU A 20 -14.24 -38.48 -34.21
N VAL A 21 -15.56 -38.29 -34.35
CA VAL A 21 -16.21 -36.98 -34.13
C VAL A 21 -16.03 -36.52 -32.68
N VAL A 22 -16.22 -37.42 -31.71
CA VAL A 22 -16.05 -37.11 -30.28
C VAL A 22 -14.60 -36.70 -29.98
N ILE A 23 -13.60 -37.42 -30.51
CA ILE A 23 -12.19 -37.03 -30.38
C ILE A 23 -11.94 -35.65 -30.99
N GLY A 24 -12.49 -35.38 -32.18
CA GLY A 24 -12.38 -34.07 -32.83
C GLY A 24 -12.92 -32.93 -31.96
N ILE A 25 -14.09 -33.11 -31.35
CA ILE A 25 -14.69 -32.13 -30.44
C ILE A 25 -13.84 -31.94 -29.18
N LEU A 26 -13.35 -33.03 -28.57
CA LEU A 26 -12.52 -32.97 -27.37
C LEU A 26 -11.19 -32.25 -27.63
N LEU A 27 -10.54 -32.50 -28.76
CA LEU A 27 -9.31 -31.80 -29.16
C LEU A 27 -9.57 -30.32 -29.41
N ALA A 28 -10.66 -29.97 -30.09
CA ALA A 28 -11.05 -28.58 -30.32
C ALA A 28 -11.30 -27.84 -29.00
N LEU A 29 -12.03 -28.45 -28.07
CA LEU A 29 -12.24 -27.91 -26.72
C LEU A 29 -10.93 -27.76 -25.94
N GLN A 30 -10.03 -28.74 -26.03
CA GLN A 30 -8.75 -28.69 -25.33
C GLN A 30 -7.85 -27.55 -25.86
N ILE A 31 -7.80 -27.35 -27.18
CA ILE A 31 -7.05 -26.24 -27.79
C ILE A 31 -7.65 -24.90 -27.36
N ASN A 32 -8.98 -24.77 -27.35
CA ASN A 32 -9.64 -23.55 -26.90
C ASN A 32 -9.32 -23.24 -25.43
N ASN A 33 -9.48 -24.22 -24.54
CA ASN A 33 -9.17 -24.09 -23.11
C ASN A 33 -7.70 -23.72 -22.87
N TRP A 34 -6.77 -24.29 -23.63
CA TRP A 34 -5.35 -23.95 -23.54
C TRP A 34 -5.08 -22.50 -23.97
N ASN A 35 -5.69 -22.03 -25.06
CA ASN A 35 -5.55 -20.65 -25.51
C ASN A 35 -6.15 -19.64 -24.53
N GLU A 36 -7.30 -19.95 -23.92
CA GLU A 36 -7.91 -19.14 -22.87
C GLU A 36 -7.03 -19.08 -21.61
N LYS A 37 -6.51 -20.22 -21.15
CA LYS A 37 -5.55 -20.30 -20.05
C LYS A 37 -4.33 -19.41 -20.31
N ARG A 38 -3.74 -19.51 -21.50
CA ARG A 38 -2.57 -18.71 -21.91
C ARG A 38 -2.86 -17.21 -21.86
N LYS A 39 -4.02 -16.77 -22.36
CA LYS A 39 -4.42 -15.36 -22.33
C LYS A 39 -4.59 -14.86 -20.88
N SER A 40 -5.25 -15.65 -20.05
CA SER A 40 -5.43 -15.35 -18.62
C SER A 40 -4.08 -15.24 -17.89
N ASP A 41 -3.13 -16.14 -18.17
CA ASP A 41 -1.79 -16.08 -17.58
C ASP A 41 -0.99 -14.85 -18.03
N GLN A 42 -1.13 -14.44 -19.30
CA GLN A 42 -0.50 -13.22 -19.83
C GLN A 42 -1.08 -11.94 -19.19
N GLU A 43 -2.39 -11.91 -18.98
CA GLU A 43 -3.05 -10.82 -18.28
C GLU A 43 -2.58 -10.72 -16.82
N LEU A 44 -2.59 -11.84 -16.08
CA LEU A 44 -2.09 -11.89 -14.71
C LEU A 44 -0.63 -11.41 -14.62
N ASN A 45 0.24 -11.89 -15.52
CA ASN A 45 1.63 -11.45 -15.57
C ASN A 45 1.77 -9.94 -15.82
N SER A 46 0.89 -9.36 -16.64
CA SER A 46 0.87 -7.91 -16.87
C SER A 46 0.43 -7.15 -15.62
N ILE A 47 -0.57 -7.67 -14.90
CA ILE A 47 -1.03 -7.12 -13.61
C ILE A 47 0.09 -7.19 -12.56
N LEU A 48 0.77 -8.33 -12.42
CA LEU A 48 1.88 -8.50 -11.47
C LEU A 48 3.05 -7.53 -11.75
N LYS A 49 3.32 -7.20 -13.01
CA LYS A 49 4.31 -6.17 -13.38
C LYS A 49 3.89 -4.78 -12.91
N ILE A 50 2.61 -4.43 -13.08
CA ILE A 50 2.07 -3.15 -12.58
C ILE A 50 2.18 -3.09 -11.05
N ILE A 51 1.81 -4.17 -10.35
CA ILE A 51 1.94 -4.25 -8.90
C ILE A 51 3.40 -4.11 -8.47
N SER A 52 4.35 -4.70 -9.20
CA SER A 52 5.77 -4.55 -8.91
C SER A 52 6.22 -3.08 -9.01
N TYR A 53 5.76 -2.38 -10.04
CA TYR A 53 6.06 -0.94 -10.19
C TYR A 53 5.43 -0.10 -9.07
N ASP A 54 4.17 -0.37 -8.74
CA ASP A 54 3.43 0.27 -7.66
C ASP A 54 4.18 0.12 -6.33
N LEU A 55 4.51 -1.13 -5.96
CA LEU A 55 5.23 -1.43 -4.71
C LEU A 55 6.64 -0.84 -4.68
N ALA A 56 7.38 -0.87 -5.79
CA ALA A 56 8.71 -0.26 -5.87
C ALA A 56 8.62 1.25 -5.59
N THR A 57 7.66 1.93 -6.21
CA THR A 57 7.38 3.35 -5.98
C THR A 57 7.02 3.61 -4.52
N ASP A 58 6.11 2.81 -3.96
CA ASP A 58 5.68 2.95 -2.56
C ASP A 58 6.85 2.74 -1.59
N THR A 59 7.80 1.85 -1.87
CA THR A 59 8.98 1.65 -1.00
C THR A 59 9.94 2.84 -0.98
N ILE A 60 10.03 3.60 -2.08
CA ILE A 60 10.84 4.82 -2.17
C ILE A 60 10.18 5.93 -1.35
N ILE A 61 8.88 6.14 -1.56
CA ILE A 61 8.09 7.14 -0.82
C ILE A 61 8.08 6.82 0.68
N ALA A 62 7.85 5.56 1.05
CA ALA A 62 7.92 5.11 2.43
C ALA A 62 9.27 5.44 3.08
N ASN A 63 10.38 5.36 2.35
CA ASN A 63 11.70 5.71 2.88
C ASN A 63 11.82 7.21 3.20
N GLN A 64 11.29 8.07 2.34
CA GLN A 64 11.28 9.52 2.57
C GLN A 64 10.46 9.86 3.82
N ILE A 65 9.28 9.23 3.96
CA ILE A 65 8.39 9.42 5.11
C ILE A 65 9.03 8.90 6.40
N ILE A 66 9.67 7.73 6.36
CA ILE A 66 10.41 7.19 7.52
C ILE A 66 11.48 8.18 7.98
N THR A 67 12.27 8.72 7.04
CA THR A 67 13.34 9.67 7.34
C THR A 67 12.78 10.95 7.97
N TYR A 68 11.67 11.47 7.42
CA TYR A 68 10.97 12.64 7.96
C TYR A 68 10.55 12.43 9.42
N TYR A 69 9.85 11.33 9.71
CA TYR A 69 9.36 11.07 11.06
C TYR A 69 10.46 10.67 12.04
N GLU A 70 11.56 10.04 11.62
CA GLU A 70 12.70 9.76 12.50
C GLU A 70 13.41 11.04 12.94
N GLN A 71 13.54 12.03 12.04
CA GLN A 71 14.07 13.34 12.39
C GLN A 71 13.12 14.08 13.35
N HIS A 72 11.82 14.12 13.02
CA HIS A 72 10.82 14.75 13.89
C HIS A 72 10.71 14.07 15.25
N GLN A 73 10.95 12.76 15.35
CA GLN A 73 10.97 12.04 16.61
C GLN A 73 12.05 12.57 17.56
N LYS A 74 13.25 12.83 17.03
CA LYS A 74 14.36 13.41 17.79
C LYS A 74 13.99 14.80 18.29
N ASP A 75 13.43 15.64 17.43
CA ASP A 75 13.07 17.02 17.77
C ASP A 75 11.90 17.09 18.76
N SER A 76 10.87 16.24 18.59
CA SER A 76 9.78 16.10 19.56
C SER A 76 10.28 15.67 20.93
N LYS A 77 11.23 14.72 21.00
CA LYS A 77 11.81 14.27 22.26
C LYS A 77 12.49 15.41 23.02
N ARG A 78 13.26 16.27 22.33
CA ARG A 78 13.91 17.44 22.93
C ARG A 78 12.90 18.38 23.62
N ILE A 79 11.72 18.57 23.04
CA ILE A 79 10.66 19.40 23.64
C ILE A 79 9.99 18.69 24.82
N VAL A 80 9.65 17.41 24.66
CA VAL A 80 8.98 16.62 25.70
C VAL A 80 9.84 16.50 26.96
N ASP A 81 11.14 16.30 26.78
CA ASP A 81 12.14 16.15 27.84
C ASP A 81 12.69 17.49 28.36
N ARG A 82 12.18 18.62 27.84
CA ARG A 82 12.59 19.99 28.20
C ARG A 82 14.07 20.30 27.95
N GLU A 83 14.64 19.68 26.92
CA GLU A 83 16.00 19.96 26.44
C GLU A 83 16.04 21.19 25.54
N LEU A 84 14.93 21.55 24.89
CA LEU A 84 14.80 22.79 24.12
C LEU A 84 14.46 23.97 25.06
N ASN A 85 15.23 25.04 24.98
CA ASN A 85 15.10 26.26 25.76
C ASN A 85 15.44 27.49 24.90
N LYS A 86 15.38 28.68 25.50
CA LYS A 86 15.61 29.95 24.78
C LYS A 86 16.99 30.05 24.14
N ASP A 87 18.01 29.47 24.78
CA ASP A 87 19.41 29.58 24.34
C ASP A 87 19.69 28.70 23.12
N ASN A 88 19.03 27.54 23.02
CA ASN A 88 19.23 26.58 21.93
C ASN A 88 18.05 26.49 20.94
N PHE A 89 17.06 27.39 21.05
CA PHE A 89 15.87 27.39 20.20
C PHE A 89 16.20 27.42 18.69
N GLN A 90 17.24 28.16 18.31
CA GLN A 90 17.67 28.31 16.91
C GLN A 90 18.21 27.01 16.29
N GLU A 91 18.59 26.03 17.12
CA GLU A 91 19.05 24.72 16.64
C GLU A 91 17.92 23.86 16.07
N CYS A 92 16.66 24.27 16.26
CA CYS A 92 15.50 23.51 15.80
C CYS A 92 14.47 24.43 15.12
N PRO A 93 14.75 24.95 13.92
CA PRO A 93 13.83 25.84 13.21
C PRO A 93 12.48 25.17 12.89
N THR A 94 12.45 23.85 12.77
CA THR A 94 11.23 23.05 12.56
C THR A 94 10.45 22.78 13.84
N CYS A 95 11.02 23.06 15.03
CA CYS A 95 10.42 22.71 16.31
C CYS A 95 9.07 23.40 16.54
N MET A 96 8.82 24.58 15.95
CA MET A 96 7.54 25.28 16.05
C MET A 96 6.40 24.59 15.30
N ALA A 97 6.73 23.79 14.29
CA ALA A 97 5.77 23.15 13.39
C ALA A 97 5.51 21.68 13.73
N LEU A 98 6.17 21.12 14.75
CA LEU A 98 6.13 19.69 15.07
C LEU A 98 4.72 19.16 15.35
N ALA A 99 3.84 19.98 15.92
CA ALA A 99 2.46 19.60 16.24
C ALA A 99 1.43 20.00 15.16
N THR A 100 1.83 20.79 14.16
CA THR A 100 0.93 21.37 13.16
C THR A 100 1.19 20.90 11.73
N GLN A 101 2.19 20.04 11.54
CA GLN A 101 2.54 19.45 10.26
C GLN A 101 2.58 17.93 10.35
N TYR A 102 2.21 17.28 9.24
CA TYR A 102 2.40 15.85 9.06
C TYR A 102 2.69 15.56 7.58
N GLN A 103 3.25 14.39 7.31
CA GLN A 103 3.46 13.86 5.97
C GLN A 103 2.58 12.62 5.79
N PRO A 104 1.58 12.62 4.89
CA PRO A 104 0.76 11.45 4.64
C PRO A 104 1.56 10.37 3.88
N PHE A 105 1.29 9.11 4.17
CA PHE A 105 1.72 8.00 3.32
C PHE A 105 0.57 7.52 2.45
N THR A 106 0.71 7.62 1.13
CA THR A 106 -0.31 7.18 0.18
C THR A 106 0.24 6.04 -0.66
N ILE A 107 -0.43 4.90 -0.65
CA ILE A 107 -0.01 3.70 -1.38
C ILE A 107 -0.64 3.66 -2.78
N GLN A 108 0.10 3.16 -3.77
CA GLN A 108 -0.40 2.93 -5.12
C GLN A 108 -1.39 1.76 -5.14
N LYS A 109 -2.51 1.95 -5.83
CA LYS A 109 -3.62 0.95 -5.88
C LYS A 109 -3.98 0.51 -7.30
N LYS A 110 -3.21 0.90 -8.32
CA LYS A 110 -3.59 0.61 -9.71
C LYS A 110 -3.53 -0.89 -9.96
N GLY A 111 -2.43 -1.52 -9.60
CA GLY A 111 -2.21 -2.95 -9.79
C GLY A 111 -3.20 -3.81 -9.01
N VAL A 112 -3.45 -3.50 -7.72
CA VAL A 112 -4.38 -4.29 -6.91
C VAL A 112 -5.83 -4.18 -7.39
N LYS A 113 -6.27 -3.01 -7.87
CA LYS A 113 -7.61 -2.87 -8.46
C LYS A 113 -7.78 -3.72 -9.72
N LEU A 114 -6.75 -3.82 -10.55
CA LEU A 114 -6.75 -4.71 -11.71
C LEU A 114 -6.76 -6.19 -11.26
N LEU A 115 -6.01 -6.52 -10.21
CA LEU A 115 -5.97 -7.87 -9.65
C LEU A 115 -7.32 -8.30 -9.07
N ASP A 116 -8.03 -7.40 -8.39
CA ASP A 116 -9.36 -7.68 -7.84
C ASP A 116 -10.36 -7.97 -8.97
N ASN A 117 -10.34 -7.16 -10.05
CA ASN A 117 -11.17 -7.39 -11.22
C ASN A 117 -10.85 -8.74 -11.90
N PHE A 118 -9.56 -9.04 -12.09
CA PHE A 118 -9.11 -10.33 -12.64
C PHE A 118 -9.56 -11.51 -11.77
N SER A 119 -9.38 -11.42 -10.46
CA SER A 119 -9.74 -12.49 -9.51
C SER A 119 -11.25 -12.76 -9.50
N ASN A 120 -12.08 -11.71 -9.62
CA ASN A 120 -13.53 -11.84 -9.73
C ASN A 120 -13.98 -12.52 -11.03
N GLN A 121 -13.19 -12.44 -12.10
CA GLN A 121 -13.45 -13.15 -13.37
C GLN A 121 -12.93 -14.58 -13.36
N HIS A 122 -12.02 -14.92 -12.45
CA HIS A 122 -11.34 -16.21 -12.36
C HIS A 122 -11.53 -16.90 -11.00
N ILE A 123 -12.73 -16.83 -10.41
CA ILE A 123 -13.07 -17.32 -9.04
C ILE A 123 -12.60 -18.76 -8.75
N ASN A 124 -12.57 -19.61 -9.78
CA ASN A 124 -12.19 -21.03 -9.64
C ASN A 124 -10.67 -21.26 -9.66
N GLN A 125 -9.86 -20.23 -9.93
CA GLN A 125 -8.40 -20.31 -9.93
C GLN A 125 -7.85 -19.81 -8.59
N ARG A 126 -7.24 -20.72 -7.82
CA ARG A 126 -6.55 -20.36 -6.58
C ARG A 126 -5.08 -20.15 -6.86
N ASP A 127 -4.61 -18.92 -6.68
CA ASP A 127 -3.19 -18.58 -6.74
C ASP A 127 -2.75 -17.99 -5.39
N SER A 128 -1.71 -18.58 -4.80
CA SER A 128 -1.23 -18.20 -3.47
C SER A 128 -0.58 -16.81 -3.47
N LEU A 129 0.11 -16.43 -4.55
CA LEU A 129 0.71 -15.10 -4.67
C LEU A 129 -0.37 -14.04 -4.79
N VAL A 130 -1.42 -14.30 -5.59
CA VAL A 130 -2.58 -13.41 -5.68
C VAL A 130 -3.23 -13.21 -4.31
N THR A 131 -3.44 -14.30 -3.59
CA THR A 131 -4.01 -14.25 -2.23
C THR A 131 -3.14 -13.43 -1.27
N ASN A 132 -1.81 -13.63 -1.30
CA ASN A 132 -0.88 -12.89 -0.48
C ASN A 132 -0.89 -11.39 -0.79
N ILE A 133 -0.96 -11.01 -2.07
CA ILE A 133 -1.04 -9.62 -2.50
C ILE A 133 -2.34 -8.97 -2.00
N SER A 134 -3.49 -9.63 -2.21
CA SER A 134 -4.79 -9.10 -1.76
C SER A 134 -4.84 -8.92 -0.24
N GLN A 135 -4.31 -9.88 0.53
CA GLN A 135 -4.21 -9.77 1.98
C GLN A 135 -3.27 -8.63 2.40
N PHE A 136 -2.11 -8.48 1.76
CA PHE A 136 -1.18 -7.38 2.00
C PHE A 136 -1.89 -6.02 1.87
N TYR A 137 -2.60 -5.78 0.75
CA TYR A 137 -3.31 -4.52 0.57
C TYR A 137 -4.47 -4.35 1.55
N THR A 138 -5.21 -5.42 1.86
CA THR A 138 -6.30 -5.38 2.84
C THR A 138 -5.83 -4.94 4.22
N ILE A 139 -4.67 -5.43 4.66
CA ILE A 139 -4.08 -5.10 5.97
C ILE A 139 -3.66 -3.62 6.02
N PHE A 140 -2.95 -3.16 5.00
CA PHE A 140 -2.29 -1.86 5.07
C PHE A 140 -3.16 -0.69 4.62
N ASP A 141 -4.06 -0.89 3.65
CA ASP A 141 -4.78 0.21 3.03
C ASP A 141 -5.57 1.04 4.05
N LYS A 142 -6.49 0.38 4.75
CA LYS A 142 -7.34 1.04 5.74
C LYS A 142 -6.55 1.55 6.94
N ALA A 143 -5.52 0.82 7.37
CA ALA A 143 -4.70 1.21 8.51
C ALA A 143 -3.92 2.51 8.22
N ILE A 144 -3.30 2.60 7.04
CA ILE A 144 -2.55 3.80 6.62
C ILE A 144 -3.51 4.97 6.42
N GLU A 145 -4.66 4.76 5.75
CA GLU A 145 -5.65 5.82 5.55
C GLU A 145 -6.17 6.39 6.88
N ASN A 146 -6.47 5.52 7.85
CA ASN A 146 -6.91 5.95 9.17
C ASN A 146 -5.81 6.72 9.92
N ASN A 147 -4.57 6.26 9.87
CA ASN A 147 -3.45 6.97 10.50
C ASN A 147 -3.22 8.35 9.87
N ASN A 148 -3.32 8.48 8.54
CA ASN A 148 -3.25 9.76 7.86
C ASN A 148 -4.35 10.71 8.35
N LYS A 149 -5.61 10.24 8.44
CA LYS A 149 -6.73 11.05 8.93
C LYS A 149 -6.56 11.50 10.38
N LEU A 150 -6.04 10.63 11.24
CA LEU A 150 -5.78 10.98 12.64
C LEU A 150 -4.74 12.09 12.76
N LEU A 151 -3.64 11.99 12.00
CA LEU A 151 -2.60 13.01 11.95
C LEU A 151 -3.10 14.33 11.35
N ASP A 152 -3.88 14.27 10.28
CA ASP A 152 -4.49 15.43 9.64
C ASP A 152 -5.37 16.20 10.62
N ASN A 153 -6.28 15.49 11.28
CA ASN A 153 -7.19 16.08 12.27
C ASN A 153 -6.42 16.70 13.44
N ASP A 154 -5.42 16.00 13.98
CA ASP A 154 -4.60 16.51 15.08
C ASP A 154 -3.82 17.77 14.67
N ALA A 155 -3.15 17.75 13.51
CA ALA A 155 -2.40 18.89 12.99
C ALA A 155 -3.30 20.12 12.75
N ILE A 156 -4.49 19.92 12.17
CA ILE A 156 -5.47 20.98 11.93
C ILE A 156 -6.00 21.55 13.26
N ASN A 157 -6.27 20.69 14.25
CA ASN A 157 -6.71 21.14 15.58
C ASN A 157 -5.62 21.96 16.28
N ASN A 158 -4.38 21.48 16.27
CA ASN A 158 -3.25 22.23 16.85
C ASN A 158 -3.02 23.56 16.14
N LEU A 159 -3.21 23.63 14.82
CA LEU A 159 -3.16 24.89 14.07
C LEU A 159 -4.32 25.83 14.45
N ASN A 160 -5.52 25.27 14.66
CA ASN A 160 -6.70 26.03 15.10
C ASN A 160 -6.58 26.59 16.52
N ASP A 161 -5.79 25.96 17.38
CA ASP A 161 -5.40 26.50 18.68
C ASP A 161 -4.34 27.59 18.51
N LEU A 162 -3.31 27.32 17.69
CA LEU A 162 -2.19 28.24 17.46
C LEU A 162 -2.65 29.58 16.86
N LYS A 163 -3.67 29.57 15.99
CA LYS A 163 -4.22 30.79 15.38
C LYS A 163 -4.89 31.76 16.37
N GLN A 164 -5.19 31.31 17.59
CA GLN A 164 -5.81 32.16 18.62
C GLN A 164 -4.82 33.11 19.29
N TYR A 165 -3.51 32.84 19.15
CA TYR A 165 -2.49 33.69 19.77
C TYR A 165 -2.33 35.02 19.01
N PRO A 166 -2.26 36.18 19.70
CA PRO A 166 -2.14 37.49 19.04
C PRO A 166 -0.92 37.63 18.13
N TRP A 167 0.14 36.88 18.42
CA TRP A 167 1.39 36.87 17.66
C TRP A 167 1.37 35.92 16.45
N PHE A 168 0.27 35.21 16.17
CA PHE A 168 0.22 34.22 15.09
C PHE A 168 0.57 34.82 13.72
N VAL A 169 0.09 36.02 13.40
CA VAL A 169 0.43 36.70 12.14
C VAL A 169 1.93 37.02 12.05
N ASP A 170 2.54 37.43 13.17
CA ASP A 170 3.99 37.68 13.22
C ASP A 170 4.79 36.39 13.00
N LEU A 171 4.34 35.26 13.56
CA LEU A 171 4.95 33.95 13.32
C LEU A 171 4.95 33.59 11.82
N ILE A 172 3.82 33.77 11.13
CA ILE A 172 3.72 33.49 9.68
C ILE A 172 4.58 34.46 8.85
N GLN A 173 4.80 35.68 9.33
CA GLN A 173 5.72 36.65 8.73
C GLN A 173 7.20 36.37 9.05
N GLY A 174 7.50 35.32 9.84
CA GLY A 174 8.86 34.99 10.28
C GLY A 174 9.42 35.93 11.35
N LYS A 175 8.60 36.79 11.95
CA LYS A 175 9.00 37.74 12.99
C LYS A 175 8.98 37.06 14.36
N ILE A 176 10.04 36.35 14.71
CA ILE A 176 10.12 35.63 15.99
C ILE A 176 10.27 36.60 17.17
N LYS A 177 9.34 36.53 18.12
CA LYS A 177 9.29 37.38 19.33
C LYS A 177 9.57 36.56 20.59
N PRO A 178 10.07 37.17 21.69
CA PRO A 178 10.42 36.44 22.91
C PRO A 178 9.27 35.62 23.52
N GLU A 179 8.03 36.10 23.42
CA GLU A 179 6.84 35.38 23.89
C GLU A 179 6.54 34.11 23.07
N MET A 180 6.88 34.10 21.77
CA MET A 180 6.76 32.89 20.94
C MET A 180 7.79 31.85 21.35
N ILE A 181 9.05 32.28 21.54
CA ILE A 181 10.12 31.38 21.99
C ILE A 181 9.71 30.73 23.31
N SER A 182 9.27 31.53 24.29
CA SER A 182 8.81 31.00 25.58
C SER A 182 7.60 30.06 25.45
N TYR A 183 6.68 30.32 24.53
CA TYR A 183 5.58 29.39 24.24
C TYR A 183 6.10 28.04 23.72
N PHE A 184 6.97 28.04 22.72
CA PHE A 184 7.45 26.81 22.09
C PHE A 184 8.49 26.04 22.93
N THR A 185 9.18 26.69 23.86
CA THR A 185 10.19 26.04 24.72
C THR A 185 9.68 25.69 26.12
N ASP A 186 8.94 26.60 26.76
CA ASP A 186 8.69 26.51 28.20
C ASP A 186 7.26 26.03 28.51
N SER A 187 6.31 26.29 27.61
CA SER A 187 4.89 26.08 27.89
C SER A 187 4.52 24.60 28.02
N ASN A 188 3.69 24.30 29.03
CA ASN A 188 3.07 22.97 29.13
C ASN A 188 2.08 22.70 28.00
N ASP A 189 1.44 23.74 27.48
CA ASP A 189 0.48 23.62 26.37
C ASP A 189 1.16 23.05 25.12
N TYR A 190 2.20 23.72 24.62
CA TYR A 190 2.91 23.26 23.42
C TYR A 190 3.57 21.90 23.63
N ARG A 191 4.21 21.69 24.80
CA ARG A 191 4.81 20.40 25.15
C ARG A 191 3.80 19.25 25.13
N THR A 192 2.57 19.49 25.60
CA THR A 192 1.50 18.49 25.58
C THR A 192 1.03 18.20 24.16
N LYS A 193 0.86 19.24 23.33
CA LYS A 193 0.52 19.09 21.90
C LYS A 193 1.56 18.28 21.14
N VAL A 194 2.85 18.58 21.33
CA VAL A 194 3.95 17.81 20.72
C VAL A 194 3.97 16.36 21.21
N ALA A 195 3.75 16.10 22.50
CA ALA A 195 3.68 14.74 23.04
C ALA A 195 2.52 13.94 22.44
N ALA A 196 1.33 14.55 22.33
CA ALA A 196 0.15 13.93 21.72
C ALA A 196 0.38 13.63 20.23
N HIS A 197 0.88 14.61 19.47
CA HIS A 197 1.23 14.44 18.07
C HIS A 197 2.25 13.33 17.87
N ALA A 198 3.29 13.28 18.72
CA ALA A 198 4.33 12.26 18.66
C ALA A 198 3.80 10.83 18.85
N ILE A 199 2.72 10.63 19.62
CA ILE A 199 2.07 9.32 19.73
C ILE A 199 1.47 8.90 18.37
N LEU A 200 0.74 9.80 17.71
CA LEU A 200 0.12 9.53 16.42
C LEU A 200 1.18 9.35 15.32
N ALA A 201 2.21 10.19 15.31
CA ALA A 201 3.26 10.18 14.30
C ALA A 201 4.23 9.00 14.48
N HIS A 202 4.88 8.93 15.65
CA HIS A 202 6.03 8.03 15.87
C HIS A 202 5.63 6.67 16.41
N ASN A 203 4.58 6.58 17.25
CA ASN A 203 4.17 5.31 17.84
C ASN A 203 3.11 4.59 17.00
N ASN A 204 2.39 5.30 16.12
CA ASN A 204 1.41 4.71 15.22
C ASN A 204 1.87 4.76 13.76
N HIS A 205 1.84 5.93 13.12
CA HIS A 205 2.03 6.05 11.67
C HIS A 205 3.38 5.48 11.18
N LEU A 206 4.49 5.90 11.80
CA LEU A 206 5.85 5.48 11.41
C LEU A 206 6.05 3.95 11.43
N PRO A 207 5.68 3.20 12.49
CA PRO A 207 5.73 1.74 12.50
C PRO A 207 4.94 1.09 11.35
N PHE A 208 3.75 1.60 11.02
CA PHE A 208 2.96 1.09 9.90
C PHE A 208 3.65 1.31 8.55
N VAL A 209 4.26 2.49 8.32
CA VAL A 209 5.04 2.76 7.11
C VAL A 209 6.26 1.83 7.02
N LYS A 210 6.96 1.60 8.14
CA LYS A 210 8.09 0.64 8.21
C LYS A 210 7.65 -0.80 7.91
N ALA A 211 6.52 -1.23 8.47
CA ALA A 211 5.95 -2.54 8.26
C ALA A 211 5.51 -2.72 6.80
N TYR A 212 4.80 -1.74 6.24
CA TYR A 212 4.41 -1.73 4.83
C TYR A 212 5.64 -1.91 3.93
N LYS A 213 6.68 -1.08 4.12
CA LYS A 213 7.90 -1.13 3.29
C LYS A 213 8.58 -2.50 3.34
N ARG A 214 8.62 -3.13 4.52
CA ARG A 214 9.18 -4.48 4.68
C ARG A 214 8.36 -5.52 3.94
N SER A 215 7.05 -5.52 4.14
CA SER A 215 6.14 -6.46 3.49
C SER A 215 6.06 -6.26 1.97
N ALA A 216 6.10 -5.02 1.49
CA ALA A 216 6.15 -4.68 0.07
C ALA A 216 7.40 -5.28 -0.61
N LYS A 217 8.56 -5.21 0.05
CA LYS A 217 9.79 -5.85 -0.45
C LYS A 217 9.68 -7.37 -0.54
N GLU A 218 8.97 -8.00 0.40
CA GLU A 218 8.74 -9.44 0.37
C GLU A 218 7.80 -9.83 -0.77
N ILE A 219 6.72 -9.07 -0.99
CA ILE A 219 5.83 -9.29 -2.14
C ILE A 219 6.58 -9.11 -3.47
N LEU A 220 7.43 -8.08 -3.58
CA LEU A 220 8.30 -7.89 -4.76
C LEU A 220 9.18 -9.11 -5.03
N ARG A 221 9.83 -9.64 -3.97
CA ARG A 221 10.65 -10.86 -4.07
C ARG A 221 9.84 -12.05 -4.60
N LEU A 222 8.62 -12.25 -4.08
CA LEU A 222 7.74 -13.33 -4.53
C LEU A 222 7.29 -13.17 -5.99
N ILE A 223 7.04 -11.93 -6.44
CA ILE A 223 6.71 -11.66 -7.85
C ILE A 223 7.92 -11.94 -8.75
N GLU A 224 9.12 -11.53 -8.35
CA GLU A 224 10.35 -11.85 -9.09
C GLU A 224 10.58 -13.36 -9.21
N GLU A 225 10.36 -14.12 -8.13
CA GLU A 225 10.45 -15.59 -8.16
C GLU A 225 9.42 -16.22 -9.09
N ARG A 226 8.19 -15.69 -9.12
CA ARG A 226 7.14 -16.14 -10.05
C ARG A 226 7.59 -16.00 -11.50
N PHE A 227 8.24 -14.90 -11.86
CA PHE A 227 8.75 -14.67 -13.21
C PHE A 227 10.00 -15.49 -13.55
N LYS A 228 10.86 -15.79 -12.58
CA LYS A 228 12.01 -16.69 -12.80
C LYS A 228 11.58 -18.14 -13.06
N ASN A 229 10.54 -18.60 -12.36
CA ASN A 229 10.06 -19.98 -12.46
C ASN A 229 9.10 -20.20 -13.65
N ASN A 230 8.53 -19.12 -14.21
CA ASN A 230 7.65 -19.16 -15.38
C ASN A 230 8.06 -18.06 -16.39
N PRO A 231 9.18 -18.23 -17.11
CA PRO A 231 9.70 -17.24 -18.04
C PRO A 231 8.79 -16.96 -19.24
#